data_AF-A0A291N0V4-F1
#
_entry.id   AF-A0A291N0V4-F1
#
_cell.length_a   1.000
_cell.length_b   1.000
_cell.length_c   1.000
_cell.angle_alpha   90.00
_cell.angle_beta   90.00
_cell.angle_gamma   90.00
#
_symmetry.space_group_name_H-M   'P 1'
#
loop_
_entity.id
_entity.type
_entity.pdbx_description
1 polymer ?
#
loop_
_entity_poly.entity_id
_entity_poly.type
_entity_poly.pdbx_seq_one_letter_code
_entity_poly.pdbx_strand_id
1 'polypeptide(L)'
;MPNEQPVSAEYNPDGPCVGIFWRVQTSAGPKLVSHVVSLTDADEYGDFLTHPTGHYEIWEGWQAAGAAAIKRMGLPIEIASSDYEEHPRGRVVFARRAERFIIYADRKLQVKAIIDDIKELFAIVDRNCVVRSDSHYITGRWSAS
;
A
#
# COMPACT_ATOMS: atom_id res chain seq x y z
N MET A 1 12.12 -15.46 -2.22
CA MET A 1 12.91 -14.31 -1.74
C MET A 1 11.97 -13.51 -0.84
N PRO A 2 12.33 -13.21 0.41
CA PRO A 2 11.54 -12.29 1.22
C PRO A 2 11.46 -10.94 0.48
N ASN A 3 10.30 -10.33 0.54
CA ASN A 3 10.02 -9.04 -0.07
C ASN A 3 10.66 -7.94 0.80
N GLU A 4 11.99 -7.93 0.91
CA GLU A 4 12.75 -6.89 1.62
C GLU A 4 12.61 -5.59 0.84
N GLN A 5 11.63 -4.78 1.21
CA GLN A 5 11.70 -3.35 0.94
C GLN A 5 12.86 -2.79 1.76
N PRO A 6 13.71 -1.93 1.17
CA PRO A 6 14.70 -1.22 1.96
C PRO A 6 13.97 -0.35 2.98
N VAL A 7 14.34 -0.54 4.23
CA VAL A 7 13.93 0.27 5.37
C VAL A 7 14.49 1.67 5.14
N SER A 8 13.74 2.55 4.49
CA SER A 8 14.09 3.97 4.52
C SER A 8 13.95 4.43 5.96
N ALA A 9 14.98 5.06 6.51
CA ALA A 9 14.96 5.57 7.90
C ALA A 9 13.82 6.56 8.18
N GLU A 10 13.12 7.01 7.14
CA GLU A 10 11.98 7.93 7.22
C GLU A 10 10.63 7.22 7.40
N TYR A 11 10.48 5.94 7.03
CA TYR A 11 9.18 5.24 7.08
C TYR A 11 9.33 3.76 7.41
N ASN A 12 9.57 3.47 8.68
CA ASN A 12 9.14 2.23 9.31
C ASN A 12 8.37 2.64 10.58
N PRO A 13 7.06 2.41 10.66
CA PRO A 13 6.34 2.76 11.87
C PRO A 13 6.81 1.80 12.97
N ASP A 14 7.23 2.33 14.13
CA ASP A 14 7.59 1.55 15.33
C ASP A 14 6.39 0.77 15.92
N GLY A 15 5.25 0.71 15.20
CA GLY A 15 4.02 0.04 15.60
C GLY A 15 2.96 0.03 14.50
N PRO A 16 1.74 -0.44 14.81
CA PRO A 16 0.64 -0.56 13.85
C PRO A 16 0.32 0.76 13.14
N CYS A 17 0.07 0.69 11.83
CA CYS A 17 -0.16 1.87 11.00
C CYS A 17 -1.33 1.71 10.02
N VAL A 18 -1.77 2.82 9.43
CA VAL A 18 -2.72 2.87 8.31
C VAL A 18 -2.05 3.50 7.11
N GLY A 19 -2.61 3.31 5.92
CA GLY A 19 -1.88 3.63 4.71
C GLY A 19 -2.47 3.08 3.44
N ILE A 20 -1.77 3.33 2.36
CA ILE A 20 -2.10 2.90 1.01
C ILE A 20 -0.97 2.06 0.45
N PHE A 21 -1.31 1.12 -0.42
CA PHE A 21 -0.33 0.20 -0.99
C PHE A 21 -0.67 -0.17 -2.43
N TRP A 22 0.37 -0.62 -3.15
CA TRP A 22 0.31 -1.12 -4.52
C TRP A 22 1.19 -2.36 -4.65
N ARG A 23 0.82 -3.26 -5.55
CA ARG A 23 1.68 -4.33 -6.03
C ARG A 23 2.15 -3.99 -7.44
N VAL A 24 3.32 -3.39 -7.52
CA VAL A 24 3.92 -2.90 -8.77
C VAL A 24 4.56 -4.06 -9.51
N GLN A 25 4.24 -4.22 -10.79
CA GLN A 25 4.94 -5.17 -11.64
C GLN A 25 6.29 -4.59 -12.05
N THR A 26 7.36 -5.32 -11.78
CA THR A 26 8.73 -4.90 -12.14
C THR A 26 9.40 -5.95 -13.00
N SER A 27 10.47 -5.56 -13.69
CA SER A 27 11.32 -6.49 -14.45
C SER A 27 11.91 -7.63 -13.60
N ALA A 28 12.08 -7.43 -12.28
CA ALA A 28 12.58 -8.44 -11.34
C ALA A 28 11.46 -9.26 -10.67
N GLY A 29 10.20 -9.01 -11.05
CA GLY A 29 9.01 -9.59 -10.44
C GLY A 29 8.17 -8.56 -9.67
N PRO A 30 6.97 -8.95 -9.20
CA PRO A 30 6.07 -8.04 -8.50
C PRO A 30 6.64 -7.62 -7.15
N LYS A 31 6.56 -6.33 -6.84
CA LYS A 31 6.99 -5.74 -5.57
C LYS A 31 5.82 -5.03 -4.89
N LEU A 32 5.60 -5.34 -3.61
CA LEU A 32 4.67 -4.57 -2.78
C LEU A 32 5.35 -3.28 -2.34
N VAL A 33 4.63 -2.16 -2.45
CA VAL A 33 5.04 -0.84 -1.97
C VAL A 33 3.90 -0.20 -1.21
N SER A 34 4.22 0.67 -0.26
CA SER A 34 3.24 1.37 0.57
C SER A 34 3.67 2.78 0.90
N HIS A 35 2.68 3.56 1.36
CA HIS A 35 2.88 4.79 2.07
C HIS A 35 1.99 4.75 3.31
N VAL A 36 2.60 4.92 4.49
CA VAL A 36 1.95 4.65 5.78
C VAL A 36 2.12 5.82 6.75
N VAL A 37 1.20 5.93 7.70
CA VAL A 37 1.27 6.86 8.83
C VAL A 37 0.90 6.12 10.11
N SER A 38 1.47 6.56 11.24
CA SER A 38 1.08 6.03 12.55
C SER A 38 -0.41 6.27 12.81
N LEU A 39 -1.00 5.52 13.76
CA LEU A 39 -2.40 5.79 14.16
C LEU A 39 -2.58 7.20 14.76
N THR A 40 -1.54 7.80 15.32
CA THR A 40 -1.57 9.16 15.87
C THR A 40 -1.56 10.24 14.78
N ASP A 41 -0.91 9.96 13.65
CA ASP A 41 -0.78 10.88 12.50
C ASP A 41 -1.84 10.61 11.42
N ALA A 42 -2.77 9.69 11.69
CA ALA A 42 -3.85 9.34 10.78
C ALA A 42 -5.01 10.34 10.89
N ASP A 43 -5.69 10.58 9.78
CA ASP A 43 -6.89 11.41 9.75
C ASP A 43 -8.11 10.63 10.24
N GLU A 44 -8.99 11.31 10.97
CA GLU A 44 -10.30 10.79 11.33
C GLU A 44 -11.29 10.94 10.16
N TYR A 45 -11.88 9.83 9.74
CA TYR A 45 -12.96 9.81 8.75
C TYR A 45 -14.14 9.00 9.28
N GLY A 46 -15.09 9.71 9.91
CA GLY A 46 -16.18 9.08 10.64
C GLY A 46 -15.65 8.18 11.76
N ASP A 47 -15.98 6.89 11.72
CA ASP A 47 -15.52 5.90 12.70
C ASP A 47 -14.16 5.25 12.36
N PHE A 48 -13.46 5.75 11.34
CA PHE A 48 -12.20 5.20 10.86
C PHE A 48 -11.03 6.15 11.06
N LEU A 49 -9.84 5.59 11.27
CA LEU A 49 -8.56 6.26 11.02
C LEU A 49 -8.04 5.84 9.65
N THR A 50 -7.65 6.81 8.83
CA THR A 50 -7.21 6.60 7.45
C THR A 50 -5.99 7.44 7.12
N HIS A 51 -5.27 7.04 6.07
CA HIS A 51 -4.17 7.84 5.55
C HIS A 51 -4.68 9.20 5.03
N PRO A 52 -4.07 10.34 5.42
CA PRO A 52 -4.51 11.69 5.03
C PRO A 52 -4.52 11.94 3.53
N THR A 53 -3.63 11.26 2.80
CA THR A 53 -3.45 11.44 1.36
C THR A 53 -4.08 10.29 0.55
N GLY A 54 -4.53 10.59 -0.66
CA GLY A 54 -5.02 9.63 -1.64
C GLY A 54 -3.91 8.90 -2.40
N HIS A 55 -4.30 7.89 -3.18
CA HIS A 55 -3.38 7.12 -4.03
C HIS A 55 -2.76 7.97 -5.13
N TYR A 56 -3.56 8.82 -5.77
CA TYR A 56 -3.12 9.66 -6.87
C TYR A 56 -2.01 10.60 -6.42
N GLU A 57 -2.21 11.34 -5.33
CA GLU A 57 -1.28 12.37 -4.88
C GLU A 57 0.06 11.78 -4.41
N ILE A 58 0.04 10.62 -3.75
CA ILE A 58 1.29 9.93 -3.37
C ILE A 58 2.05 9.46 -4.60
N TRP A 59 1.36 8.88 -5.58
CA TRP A 59 2.00 8.36 -6.79
C TRP A 59 2.60 9.48 -7.64
N GLU A 60 1.84 10.55 -7.89
CA GLU A 60 2.32 11.75 -8.59
C GLU A 60 3.49 12.39 -7.85
N GLY A 61 3.44 12.42 -6.51
CA GLY A 61 4.55 12.89 -5.69
C GLY A 61 5.84 12.10 -5.93
N TRP A 62 5.76 10.77 -6.00
CA TRP A 62 6.90 9.93 -6.33
C TRP A 62 7.40 10.17 -7.76
N GLN A 63 6.51 10.29 -8.74
CA GLN A 63 6.87 10.59 -10.13
C GLN A 63 7.55 11.95 -10.27
N ALA A 64 6.99 12.98 -9.66
CA ALA A 64 7.52 14.35 -9.68
C ALA A 64 8.91 14.45 -9.02
N ALA A 65 9.19 13.65 -7.98
CA ALA A 65 10.51 13.56 -7.37
C ALA A 65 11.57 12.95 -8.30
N GLY A 66 11.13 12.17 -9.30
CA GLY A 66 11.95 11.62 -10.37
C GLY A 66 12.67 10.31 -10.03
N ALA A 67 13.15 9.65 -11.09
CA ALA A 67 13.80 8.34 -11.06
C ALA A 67 14.92 8.19 -10.02
N ALA A 68 15.75 9.22 -9.84
CA ALA A 68 16.83 9.20 -8.87
C ALA A 68 16.31 9.15 -7.42
N ALA A 69 15.25 9.91 -7.12
CA ALA A 69 14.63 9.90 -5.79
C ALA A 69 13.91 8.57 -5.51
N ILE A 70 13.13 8.07 -6.48
CA ILE A 70 12.47 6.75 -6.43
C ILE A 70 13.49 5.66 -6.09
N LYS A 71 14.64 5.63 -6.77
CA LYS A 71 15.70 4.65 -6.51
C LYS A 71 16.30 4.79 -5.10
N ARG A 72 16.51 6.02 -4.61
CA ARG A 72 17.01 6.26 -3.24
C ARG A 72 16.03 5.81 -2.16
N MET A 73 14.73 6.01 -2.40
CA MET A 73 13.65 5.47 -1.55
C MET A 73 13.49 3.95 -1.70
N GLY A 74 14.21 3.33 -2.65
CA GLY A 74 14.17 1.90 -2.92
C GLY A 74 12.83 1.42 -3.48
N LEU A 75 12.09 2.34 -4.10
CA LEU A 75 10.86 2.08 -4.81
C LEU A 75 11.17 1.55 -6.23
N PRO A 76 10.28 0.74 -6.83
CA PRO A 76 10.37 0.32 -8.23
C PRO A 76 10.50 1.49 -9.19
N ILE A 77 11.38 1.37 -10.18
CA ILE A 77 11.58 2.43 -11.18
C ILE A 77 10.37 2.60 -12.09
N GLU A 78 9.57 1.54 -12.25
CA GLU A 78 8.35 1.49 -13.04
C GLU A 78 7.29 2.51 -12.56
N ILE A 79 7.36 2.95 -11.29
CA ILE A 79 6.53 4.06 -10.78
C ILE A 79 6.72 5.32 -11.62
N ALA A 80 7.95 5.59 -12.09
CA ALA A 80 8.27 6.79 -12.86
C ALA A 80 7.57 6.88 -14.23
N SER A 81 7.02 5.77 -14.73
CA SER A 81 6.52 5.67 -16.12
C SER A 81 5.21 4.91 -16.27
N SER A 82 4.47 4.66 -15.19
CA SER A 82 3.17 3.97 -15.22
C SER A 82 2.15 4.71 -14.38
N ASP A 83 0.88 4.58 -14.73
CA ASP A 83 -0.20 5.15 -13.93
C ASP A 83 -0.44 4.31 -12.68
N TYR A 84 -0.78 4.98 -11.57
CA TYR A 84 -1.09 4.30 -10.31
C TYR A 84 -2.25 3.31 -10.43
N GLU A 85 -3.13 3.50 -11.44
CA GLU A 85 -4.27 2.65 -11.71
C GLU A 85 -3.94 1.34 -12.44
N GLU A 86 -2.76 1.24 -13.05
CA GLU A 86 -2.31 0.03 -13.73
C GLU A 86 -1.94 -1.08 -12.73
N HIS A 87 -1.62 -0.70 -11.50
CA HIS A 87 -1.15 -1.62 -10.47
C HIS A 87 -2.27 -1.96 -9.49
N PRO A 88 -2.45 -3.26 -9.15
CA PRO A 88 -3.38 -3.66 -8.11
C PRO A 88 -3.02 -2.95 -6.81
N ARG A 89 -4.01 -2.34 -6.16
CA ARG A 89 -3.79 -1.42 -5.04
C ARG A 89 -4.81 -1.63 -3.94
N GLY A 90 -4.61 -0.96 -2.82
CA GLY A 90 -5.51 -1.02 -1.69
C GLY A 90 -5.18 -0.02 -0.61
N ARG A 91 -5.93 -0.10 0.48
CA ARG A 91 -5.83 0.76 1.65
C ARG A 91 -6.06 -0.05 2.92
N VAL A 92 -5.24 0.23 3.93
CA VAL A 92 -5.46 -0.24 5.29
C VAL A 92 -6.00 0.92 6.10
N VAL A 93 -7.12 0.70 6.79
CA VAL A 93 -7.72 1.65 7.73
C VAL A 93 -7.92 0.98 9.09
N PHE A 94 -8.09 1.77 10.14
CA PHE A 94 -8.44 1.28 11.46
C PHE A 94 -9.87 1.68 11.84
N ALA A 95 -10.74 0.71 12.08
CA ALA A 95 -12.10 0.93 12.53
C ALA A 95 -12.12 1.10 14.05
N ARG A 96 -12.32 2.33 14.53
CA ARG A 96 -12.16 2.68 15.95
C ARG A 96 -13.17 1.95 16.85
N ARG A 97 -14.44 1.92 16.44
CA ARG A 97 -15.50 1.27 17.24
C ARG A 97 -15.36 -0.24 17.35
N ALA A 98 -14.85 -0.88 16.28
CA ALA A 98 -14.69 -2.33 16.21
C ALA A 98 -13.28 -2.79 16.57
N GLU A 99 -12.40 -1.84 16.94
CA GLU A 99 -10.99 -1.99 17.29
C GLU A 99 -10.26 -2.99 16.39
N ARG A 100 -10.36 -2.79 15.07
CA ARG A 100 -9.75 -3.68 14.08
C ARG A 100 -9.27 -2.95 12.85
N PHE A 101 -8.28 -3.54 12.20
CA PHE A 101 -7.84 -3.13 10.88
C PHE A 101 -8.76 -3.69 9.80
N ILE A 102 -8.98 -2.89 8.76
CA ILE A 102 -9.65 -3.33 7.53
C ILE A 102 -8.68 -3.13 6.38
N ILE A 103 -8.39 -4.21 5.66
CA ILE A 103 -7.58 -4.20 4.44
C ILE A 103 -8.54 -4.23 3.26
N TYR A 104 -8.76 -3.07 2.65
CA TYR A 104 -9.43 -2.95 1.37
C TYR A 104 -8.41 -3.21 0.27
N ALA A 105 -8.61 -4.25 -0.52
CA ALA A 105 -7.63 -4.65 -1.54
C ALA A 105 -8.31 -5.05 -2.85
N ASP A 106 -7.65 -4.73 -3.97
CA ASP A 106 -7.94 -5.38 -5.26
C ASP A 106 -8.02 -6.90 -5.05
N ARG A 107 -9.02 -7.55 -5.66
CA ARG A 107 -9.23 -9.00 -5.54
C ARG A 107 -8.00 -9.80 -5.93
N LYS A 108 -7.18 -9.30 -6.87
CA LYS A 108 -5.90 -9.91 -7.28
C LYS A 108 -4.88 -9.98 -6.14
N LEU A 109 -5.05 -9.19 -5.08
CA LEU A 109 -4.17 -9.15 -3.91
C LEU A 109 -4.69 -9.97 -2.72
N GLN A 110 -5.92 -10.47 -2.78
CA GLN A 110 -6.54 -11.23 -1.68
C GLN A 110 -6.09 -12.70 -1.64
N VAL A 111 -4.81 -12.93 -1.89
CA VAL A 111 -4.14 -14.22 -1.75
C VAL A 111 -3.41 -14.22 -0.41
N LYS A 112 -3.48 -15.32 0.35
CA LYS A 112 -2.96 -15.38 1.72
C LYS A 112 -1.54 -14.82 1.86
N ALA A 113 -0.62 -15.26 1.00
CA ALA A 113 0.78 -14.80 1.03
C ALA A 113 0.90 -13.27 0.87
N ILE A 114 0.16 -12.68 -0.08
CA ILE A 114 0.19 -11.23 -0.32
C ILE A 114 -0.43 -10.48 0.86
N ILE A 115 -1.50 -11.00 1.45
CA ILE A 115 -2.12 -10.40 2.63
C ILE A 115 -1.17 -10.46 3.84
N ASP A 116 -0.42 -11.54 4.00
CA ASP A 116 0.59 -11.65 5.06
C ASP A 116 1.71 -10.61 4.85
N ASP A 117 2.21 -10.47 3.62
CA ASP A 117 3.18 -9.41 3.27
C ASP A 117 2.64 -8.00 3.56
N ILE A 118 1.36 -7.74 3.26
CA ILE A 118 0.69 -6.46 3.59
C ILE A 118 0.63 -6.27 5.11
N LYS A 119 0.32 -7.32 5.88
CA LYS A 119 0.26 -7.19 7.34
C LYS A 119 1.62 -6.91 7.96
N GLU A 120 2.68 -7.51 7.44
CA GLU A 120 4.05 -7.25 7.86
C GLU A 120 4.43 -5.80 7.57
N LEU A 121 4.19 -5.33 6.34
CA LEU A 121 4.49 -3.97 5.91
C LEU A 121 3.75 -2.89 6.73
N PHE A 122 2.60 -3.24 7.30
CA PHE A 122 1.80 -2.35 8.12
C PHE A 122 1.95 -2.58 9.64
N ALA A 123 2.84 -3.50 10.06
CA ALA A 123 3.04 -3.89 11.46
C ALA A 123 1.73 -4.33 12.17
N ILE A 124 0.88 -5.09 11.46
CA ILE A 124 -0.43 -5.57 11.92
C ILE A 124 -0.58 -7.10 11.92
N VAL A 125 0.53 -7.85 11.87
CA VAL A 125 0.52 -9.33 11.82
C VAL A 125 -0.31 -9.96 12.94
N ASP A 126 -0.08 -9.53 14.18
CA ASP A 126 -0.77 -10.04 15.38
C ASP A 126 -2.03 -9.24 15.74
N ARG A 127 -2.56 -8.45 14.80
CA ARG A 127 -3.72 -7.57 15.05
C ARG A 127 -4.99 -8.17 14.46
N ASN A 128 -6.12 -7.82 15.08
CA ASN A 128 -7.43 -8.13 14.53
C ASN A 128 -7.62 -7.40 13.19
N CYS A 129 -7.74 -8.16 12.12
CA CYS A 129 -7.83 -7.63 10.76
C CYS A 129 -8.85 -8.41 9.93
N VAL A 130 -9.56 -7.68 9.06
CA VAL A 130 -10.46 -8.26 8.07
C VAL A 130 -10.11 -7.77 6.67
N VAL A 131 -10.16 -8.66 5.69
CA VAL A 131 -9.92 -8.32 4.28
C VAL A 131 -11.26 -8.08 3.59
N ARG A 132 -11.34 -7.03 2.78
CA ARG A 132 -12.53 -6.64 2.01
C ARG A 132 -12.14 -6.28 0.59
N SER A 133 -13.05 -6.58 -0.34
CA SER A 133 -12.98 -6.04 -1.69
C SER A 133 -13.56 -4.63 -1.71
N ASP A 134 -13.00 -3.76 -2.54
CA ASP A 134 -13.52 -2.43 -2.81
C ASP A 134 -13.58 -2.23 -4.33
N SER A 135 -14.74 -1.84 -4.84
CA SER A 135 -14.94 -1.58 -6.28
C SER A 135 -14.08 -0.43 -6.80
N HIS A 136 -13.61 0.47 -5.92
CA HIS A 136 -12.69 1.54 -6.28
C HIS A 136 -11.25 1.05 -6.55
N TYR A 137 -10.91 -0.21 -6.20
CA TYR A 137 -9.59 -0.79 -6.40
C TYR A 137 -9.57 -1.91 -7.46
N ILE A 138 -10.35 -1.78 -8.54
CA ILE A 138 -10.33 -2.77 -9.62
C ILE A 138 -9.34 -2.33 -10.71
N THR A 139 -8.29 -3.12 -10.93
CA THR A 139 -7.45 -2.97 -12.13
C THR A 139 -8.08 -3.65 -13.34
N GLY A 140 -8.08 -2.96 -14.49
CA GLY A 140 -8.60 -3.45 -15.76
C GLY A 140 -8.01 -4.80 -16.20
N ARG A 141 -8.73 -5.49 -17.09
CA ARG A 141 -8.32 -6.78 -17.66
C ARG A 141 -7.22 -6.53 -18.70
N TRP A 142 -6.06 -7.17 -18.57
CA TRP A 142 -5.06 -7.19 -19.63
C TRP A 142 -5.65 -7.88 -20.86
N SER A 143 -5.78 -7.15 -21.96
CA SER A 143 -5.96 -7.74 -23.29
C SER A 143 -4.58 -8.12 -23.80
N ALA A 144 -4.24 -9.41 -23.74
CA ALA A 144 -3.15 -9.93 -24.55
C ALA A 144 -3.58 -9.83 -26.02
N SER A 145 -2.87 -9.03 -26.81
CA SER A 145 -2.86 -9.14 -28.28
C SER A 145 -1.64 -9.92 -28.70
#